data_AF-A0A7V5EW54-F1
#
_entry.id   AF-A0A7V5EW54-F1
#
_cell.length_a   1.000
_cell.length_b   1.000
_cell.length_c   1.000
_cell.angle_alpha   90.00
_cell.angle_beta   90.00
_cell.angle_gamma   90.00
#
_symmetry.space_group_name_H-M   'P 1'
#
loop_
_entity.id
_entity.type
_entity.pdbx_description
1 polymer ?
#
loop_
_entity_poly.entity_id
_entity_poly.type
_entity_poly.pdbx_seq_one_letter_code
_entity_poly.pdbx_strand_id
1 'polypeptide(L)' 'MEIHASENGPYLIDTNGRVRLGDETKELRRLALCRCGASENKPTCDGSHKKIGFEAPEVTITID' A
#
# COMPACT_ATOMS: atom_id res chain seq x y z
N MET A 1 -12.95 3.24 -7.75
CA MET A 1 -11.68 3.48 -7.01
C MET A 1 -10.63 2.54 -7.58
N GLU A 2 -9.37 2.98 -7.71
CA GLU A 2 -8.28 2.14 -8.21
C GLU A 2 -7.24 1.86 -7.11
N ILE A 3 -6.78 0.62 -7.05
CA ILE A 3 -5.68 0.17 -6.21
C ILE A 3 -4.67 -0.52 -7.12
N HIS A 4 -3.40 -0.10 -7.09
CA HIS A 4 -2.33 -0.72 -7.85
C HIS A 4 -1.44 -1.55 -6.92
N ALA A 5 -1.46 -2.87 -7.05
CA ALA A 5 -0.40 -3.70 -6.50
C ALA A 5 0.83 -3.57 -7.39
N SER A 6 1.89 -2.90 -6.92
CA SER A 6 3.12 -2.79 -7.71
C SER A 6 3.84 -4.13 -7.77
N GLU A 7 4.55 -4.41 -8.86
CA GLU A 7 5.41 -5.59 -8.97
C GLU A 7 6.34 -5.70 -7.76
N ASN A 8 6.35 -6.87 -7.12
CA ASN A 8 7.20 -7.20 -5.95
C ASN A 8 7.09 -6.21 -4.77
N GLY A 9 6.02 -5.42 -4.73
CA GLY A 9 5.94 -4.25 -3.84
C GLY A 9 4.56 -4.03 -3.22
N PRO A 10 4.31 -2.83 -2.66
CA PRO A 10 3.09 -2.52 -1.92
C PRO A 10 1.83 -2.41 -2.78
N TYR A 11 0.70 -2.23 -2.11
CA TYR A 11 -0.49 -1.64 -2.74
C TYR A 11 -0.37 -0.12 -2.72
N LEU A 12 -0.56 0.53 -3.87
CA LEU A 12 -0.61 1.97 -4.04
C LEU A 12 -2.06 2.39 -4.24
N ILE A 13 -2.52 3.30 -3.39
CA ILE A 13 -3.90 3.76 -3.35
C ILE A 13 -3.92 5.27 -3.54
N ASP A 14 -4.73 5.76 -4.47
CA ASP A 14 -5.12 7.17 -4.50
C ASP A 14 -6.27 7.39 -3.51
N THR A 15 -5.99 8.13 -2.45
CA THR A 15 -6.91 8.31 -1.31
C THR A 15 -7.79 9.55 -1.43
N ASN A 16 -7.81 10.22 -2.59
CA ASN A 16 -8.61 11.44 -2.85
C ASN A 16 -8.43 12.56 -1.81
N GLY A 17 -7.33 12.52 -1.04
CA GLY A 17 -6.97 13.55 -0.07
C GLY A 17 -7.22 13.17 1.38
N ARG A 18 -8.07 12.19 1.74
CA ARG A 18 -8.38 11.89 3.15
C ARG A 18 -8.44 10.41 3.44
N VAL A 19 -7.69 9.96 4.45
CA VAL A 19 -7.65 8.56 4.88
C VAL A 19 -7.70 8.44 6.40
N ARG A 20 -8.32 7.36 6.89
CA ARG A 20 -8.31 6.99 8.31
C ARG A 20 -7.51 5.71 8.50
N LEU A 21 -6.47 5.78 9.32
CA LEU A 21 -5.58 4.67 9.66
C LEU A 21 -5.73 4.39 11.16
N GLY A 22 -6.56 3.41 11.52
CA GLY A 22 -6.98 3.22 12.91
C GLY A 22 -7.81 4.41 13.40
N ASP A 23 -7.36 5.02 14.49
CA ASP A 23 -7.99 6.21 15.09
C ASP A 23 -7.45 7.53 14.52
N GLU A 24 -6.39 7.48 13.70
CA GLU A 24 -5.80 8.66 13.08
C GLU A 24 -6.49 9.00 11.75
N THR A 25 -6.82 10.28 11.53
CA THR A 25 -7.19 10.81 10.22
C THR A 25 -6.03 11.61 9.64
N LYS A 26 -5.68 11.35 8.39
CA LYS A 26 -4.59 12.03 7.66
C LYS A 26 -5.09 12.53 6.33
N GLU A 27 -4.62 13.71 5.94
CA GLU A 27 -4.84 14.23 4.60
C GLU A 27 -3.69 13.78 3.68
N LEU A 28 -3.91 12.71 2.92
CA LEU A 28 -2.94 12.12 2.02
C LEU A 28 -3.63 11.87 0.67
N ARG A 29 -2.94 12.18 -0.44
CA ARG A 29 -3.41 11.80 -1.78
C ARG A 29 -2.96 10.40 -2.21
N ARG A 30 -1.86 9.90 -1.65
CA ARG A 30 -1.32 8.58 -1.99
C ARG A 30 -0.94 7.84 -0.73
N LEU A 31 -1.29 6.56 -0.70
CA LEU A 31 -0.96 5.65 0.38
C LEU A 31 -0.31 4.39 -0.17
N ALA A 32 0.81 3.98 0.44
CA ALA A 32 1.44 2.70 0.17
C ALA A 32 1.15 1.75 1.34
N LEU A 33 0.33 0.73 1.11
CA LEU A 33 0.03 -0.31 2.10
C LEU A 33 0.94 -1.52 1.93
N CYS A 34 1.33 -2.11 3.06
CA CYS A 34 2.14 -3.32 3.07
C CYS A 34 1.38 -4.47 2.40
N ARG A 35 1.99 -5.07 1.38
CA ARG A 35 1.52 -6.31 0.74
C ARG A 35 2.33 -7.54 1.13
N CYS A 36 3.60 -7.34 1.48
CA CYS A 36 4.55 -8.42 1.73
C CYS A 36 4.51 -9.02 3.16
N GLY A 37 3.77 -8.40 4.08
CA GLY A 37 3.71 -8.82 5.50
C GLY A 37 4.91 -8.43 6.37
N ALA A 38 6.04 -8.02 5.78
CA ALA A 38 7.30 -7.80 6.51
C ALA A 38 7.51 -6.38 7.05
N SER A 39 6.61 -5.42 6.80
CA SER A 39 6.80 -4.06 7.30
C SER A 39 6.79 -3.99 8.84
N GLU A 40 7.66 -3.18 9.43
CA GLU A 40 7.66 -2.83 10.85
C GLU A 40 6.69 -1.67 11.15
N ASN A 41 6.33 -0.87 10.13
CA ASN A 41 5.40 0.27 10.22
C ASN A 41 3.98 -0.06 9.72
N LYS A 42 3.45 -1.25 10.02
CA LYS A 42 2.12 -1.65 9.57
C LYS A 42 1.04 -0.63 9.98
N PRO A 43 0.01 -0.40 9.13
CA PRO A 43 -0.29 -1.12 7.88
C PRO A 43 0.45 -0.59 6.64
N THR A 44 1.30 0.43 6.78
CA THR A 44 1.96 1.07 5.62
C THR A 44 3.19 0.29 5.18
N CYS A 45 3.68 0.58 3.97
CA CYS A 45 4.92 0.03 3.46
C CYS A 45 6.12 0.87 3.89
N ASP A 46 7.16 0.21 4.40
CA ASP A 46 8.46 0.82 4.77
C ASP A 46 9.63 0.36 3.89
N GLY A 47 9.34 -0.37 2.80
CA GLY A 47 10.35 -0.92 1.89
C GLY A 47 10.88 -2.32 2.26
N SER A 48 10.42 -2.94 3.36
CA SER A 48 10.89 -4.27 3.79
C SER A 48 10.68 -5.38 2.75
N HIS A 49 9.73 -5.23 1.82
CA HIS A 49 9.55 -6.13 0.66
C HIS A 49 10.83 -6.35 -0.15
N LYS A 50 11.68 -5.32 -0.29
CA LYS A 50 12.96 -5.44 -1.01
C LYS A 50 13.96 -6.31 -0.27
N LYS A 51 14.00 -6.19 1.07
CA LYS A 51 14.95 -6.91 1.92
C LYS A 51 14.66 -8.40 1.97
N ILE A 52 13.38 -8.77 1.96
CA ILE A 52 12.94 -10.17 2.04
C ILE A 52 12.76 -10.84 0.68
N GLY A 53 13.03 -10.14 -0.43
CA GLY A 53 12.83 -10.67 -1.78
C GLY A 53 11.37 -11.06 -2.04
N PHE A 54 10.42 -10.21 -1.64
CA PHE A 54 9.00 -10.49 -1.89
C PHE A 54 8.72 -10.51 -3.38
N GLU A 55 8.17 -11.62 -3.88
CA GLU A 55 7.82 -11.81 -5.28
C GLU A 55 6.31 -11.90 -5.46
N ALA A 56 5.75 -11.03 -6.29
CA ALA A 56 4.36 -11.14 -6.73
C ALA A 56 4.08 -10.16 -7.89
N PRO A 57 3.19 -10.51 -8.83
CA PRO A 57 2.96 -9.73 -10.04
C PRO A 57 2.37 -8.34 -9.74
N GLU A 58 2.51 -7.45 -10.72
CA GLU A 58 1.75 -6.21 -10.80
C GLU A 58 0.28 -6.51 -11.13
N VAL A 59 -0.65 -5.83 -10.42
CA VAL A 59 -2.10 -5.95 -10.65
C VAL A 59 -2.77 -4.60 -10.38
N THR A 60 -3.62 -4.15 -11.31
CA THR A 60 -4.56 -3.06 -11.05
C THR A 60 -5.91 -3.64 -10.65
N ILE A 61 -6.43 -3.19 -9.51
CA ILE A 61 -7.73 -3.58 -8.96
C ILE A 61 -8.65 -2.37 -9.11
N THR A 62 -9.69 -2.53 -9.93
CA THR A 62 -10.75 -1.54 -10.10
C THR A 62 -11.95 -1.95 -9.25
N ILE A 63 -12.47 -1.00 -8.47
CA ILE A 63 -13.67 -1.16 -7.65
C ILE A 63 -14.74 -0.21 -8.17
N ASP A 64 -15.86 -0.77 -8.60
CA ASP A 64 -17.07 -0.05 -9.03
C ASP A 64 -17.88 0.49 -7.83
#